data_AF-A0A9Q3U7X0-F1
#
_entry.id   AF-A0A9Q3U7X0-F1
#
_cell.length_a   1.000
_cell.length_b   1.000
_cell.length_c   1.000
_cell.angle_alpha   90.00
_cell.angle_beta   90.00
_cell.angle_gamma   90.00
#
_symmetry.space_group_name_H-M   'P 1'
#
loop_
_entity.id
_entity.type
_entity.pdbx_description
1 polymer ?
#
loop_
_entity_poly.entity_id
_entity_poly.type
_entity_poly.pdbx_seq_one_letter_code
_entity_poly.pdbx_strand_id
1 'polypeptide(L)'
;MKMQNLNTFNSLYVKSMNKLHKVTHLISDKNCKTGEMFDKKQLVVVSQMPGYPEYNLMADVAGGDSNIQLTTPDEVLEGMPTTGLYIYSMGKYFQVAFVSRDPESGDRRVRDLPQQNVGLIDSTDYPLQKAGLEFHFWAFDTPANQTTKKTQ
;
A
#
# COMPACT_ATOMS: atom_id res chain seq x y z
N MET A 1 21.52 24.97 -7.24
CA MET A 1 21.70 23.89 -6.24
C MET A 1 20.88 22.71 -6.72
N LYS A 2 21.52 21.63 -7.19
CA LYS A 2 20.81 20.44 -7.69
C LYS A 2 20.32 19.66 -6.47
N MET A 3 19.00 19.57 -6.28
CA MET A 3 18.41 18.66 -5.31
C MET A 3 18.79 17.23 -5.71
N GLN A 4 19.58 16.58 -4.87
CA GLN A 4 19.87 15.15 -5.00
C GLN A 4 18.55 14.39 -4.73
N ASN A 5 18.10 13.62 -5.71
CA ASN A 5 17.02 12.65 -5.56
C ASN A 5 17.50 11.55 -4.58
N LEU A 6 17.21 11.73 -3.30
CA LEU A 6 17.42 10.71 -2.27
C LEU A 6 16.21 9.75 -2.33
N ASN A 7 16.44 8.58 -2.91
CA ASN A 7 15.78 7.30 -2.58
C ASN A 7 14.25 7.19 -2.60
N THR A 8 13.66 6.86 -3.74
CA THR A 8 12.43 6.03 -3.72
C THR A 8 12.80 4.57 -3.42
N PHE A 9 13.23 4.27 -2.18
CA PHE A 9 13.47 2.88 -1.74
C PHE A 9 12.17 2.12 -1.48
N ASN A 10 11.06 2.85 -1.31
CA ASN A 10 9.77 2.30 -0.96
C ASN A 10 8.86 2.23 -2.19
N SER A 11 8.03 1.19 -2.27
CA SER A 11 7.00 1.06 -3.29
C SER A 11 5.74 0.46 -2.67
N LEU A 12 4.59 1.08 -2.93
CA LEU A 12 3.29 0.59 -2.48
C LEU A 12 2.78 -0.51 -3.42
N TYR A 13 2.30 -1.58 -2.83
CA TYR A 13 1.70 -2.72 -3.49
C TYR A 13 0.35 -3.07 -2.88
N VAL A 14 -0.51 -3.72 -3.67
CA VAL A 14 -1.78 -4.26 -3.21
C VAL A 14 -2.06 -5.63 -3.81
N LYS A 15 -2.58 -6.53 -3.00
CA LYS A 15 -3.06 -7.84 -3.47
C LYS A 15 -4.49 -7.69 -4.00
N SER A 16 -4.66 -7.85 -5.30
CA SER A 16 -5.97 -7.74 -5.96
C SER A 16 -6.03 -8.66 -7.18
N MET A 17 -7.20 -9.21 -7.50
CA MET A 17 -7.40 -10.09 -8.66
C MET A 17 -6.36 -11.24 -8.74
N ASN A 18 -5.98 -11.82 -7.59
CA ASN A 18 -4.95 -12.87 -7.46
C ASN A 18 -3.54 -12.46 -7.93
N LYS A 19 -3.26 -11.16 -8.03
CA LYS A 19 -1.96 -10.59 -8.41
C LYS A 19 -1.50 -9.58 -7.36
N LEU A 20 -0.20 -9.41 -7.27
CA LEU A 20 0.42 -8.33 -6.50
C LEU A 20 0.68 -7.16 -7.45
N HIS A 21 -0.10 -6.08 -7.31
CA HIS A 21 0.02 -4.90 -8.16
C HIS A 21 0.88 -3.84 -7.50
N LYS A 22 1.85 -3.29 -8.23
CA LYS A 22 2.51 -2.04 -7.83
C LYS A 22 1.52 -0.89 -8.04
N VAL A 23 1.19 -0.16 -6.98
CA VAL A 23 0.37 1.05 -7.08
C VAL A 23 1.22 2.14 -7.72
N THR A 24 0.72 2.72 -8.80
CA THR A 24 1.38 3.80 -9.56
C THR A 24 0.62 5.12 -9.48
N HIS A 25 -0.67 5.10 -9.14
CA HIS A 25 -1.49 6.30 -9.07
C HIS A 25 -2.57 6.21 -7.97
N LEU A 26 -3.03 7.38 -7.53
CA LEU A 26 -4.20 7.57 -6.70
C LEU A 26 -5.16 8.54 -7.39
N ILE A 27 -6.45 8.23 -7.41
CA ILE A 27 -7.48 9.12 -7.96
C ILE A 27 -8.63 9.26 -6.97
N SER A 28 -9.12 10.48 -6.79
CA SER A 28 -10.37 10.73 -6.06
C SER A 28 -11.58 10.52 -6.99
N ASP A 29 -12.13 9.32 -7.05
CA ASP A 29 -13.37 9.03 -7.78
C ASP A 29 -14.22 8.00 -7.04
N LYS A 30 -15.24 8.44 -6.33
CA LYS A 30 -16.09 7.56 -5.51
C LYS A 30 -16.88 6.52 -6.32
N ASN A 31 -17.01 6.71 -7.64
CA ASN A 31 -17.90 5.90 -8.47
C ASN A 31 -17.18 4.78 -9.24
N CYS A 32 -15.85 4.76 -9.25
CA CYS A 32 -15.09 3.73 -9.97
C CYS A 32 -14.97 2.44 -9.15
N LYS A 33 -15.08 1.30 -9.81
CA LYS A 33 -15.03 -0.03 -9.16
C LYS A 33 -13.67 -0.70 -9.39
N THR A 34 -13.27 -1.57 -8.46
CA THR A 34 -12.10 -2.44 -8.65
C THR A 34 -12.25 -3.30 -9.90
N GLY A 35 -11.20 -3.34 -10.74
CA GLY A 35 -11.18 -4.02 -12.03
C GLY A 35 -11.53 -3.14 -13.23
N GLU A 36 -11.95 -1.89 -13.01
CA GLU A 36 -12.26 -0.94 -14.08
C GLU A 36 -10.98 -0.40 -14.76
N MET A 37 -10.98 -0.39 -16.10
CA MET A 37 -9.87 0.11 -16.92
C MET A 37 -10.09 1.58 -17.28
N PHE A 38 -9.01 2.36 -17.23
CA PHE A 38 -8.99 3.78 -17.56
C PHE A 38 -8.26 3.98 -18.89
N ASP A 39 -9.05 4.02 -19.97
CA ASP A 39 -8.59 4.00 -21.36
C ASP A 39 -7.53 5.05 -21.70
N LYS A 40 -7.62 6.25 -21.09
CA LYS A 40 -6.69 7.35 -21.39
C LYS A 40 -5.27 7.12 -20.87
N LYS A 41 -5.07 6.18 -19.93
CA LYS A 41 -3.78 5.99 -19.25
C LYS A 41 -3.32 4.52 -19.13
N GLN A 42 -4.07 3.56 -19.68
CA GLN A 42 -3.81 2.12 -19.50
C GLN A 42 -3.63 1.73 -18.01
N LEU A 43 -4.45 2.32 -17.15
CA LEU A 43 -4.48 2.04 -15.72
C LEU A 43 -5.69 1.18 -15.39
N VAL A 44 -5.60 0.40 -14.33
CA VAL A 44 -6.72 -0.34 -13.74
C VAL A 44 -6.85 0.00 -12.27
N VAL A 45 -8.08 0.16 -11.79
CA VAL A 45 -8.34 0.30 -10.35
C VAL A 45 -8.10 -1.05 -9.70
N VAL A 46 -7.12 -1.11 -8.79
CA VAL A 46 -6.72 -2.35 -8.13
C VAL A 46 -7.26 -2.45 -6.70
N SER A 47 -7.53 -1.32 -6.04
CA SER A 47 -8.16 -1.29 -4.73
C SER A 47 -8.65 0.12 -4.38
N GLN A 48 -9.38 0.26 -3.29
CA GLN A 48 -9.66 1.54 -2.64
C GLN A 48 -8.65 1.76 -1.51
N MET A 49 -8.38 3.02 -1.17
CA MET A 49 -7.54 3.36 -0.02
C MET A 49 -8.26 2.94 1.28
N PRO A 50 -7.64 2.11 2.15
CA PRO A 50 -8.21 1.72 3.42
C PRO A 50 -8.57 2.91 4.29
N GLY A 51 -9.80 2.95 4.80
CA GLY A 51 -10.31 4.07 5.61
C GLY A 51 -10.68 5.33 4.81
N TYR A 52 -10.39 5.36 3.50
CA TYR A 52 -10.65 6.50 2.63
C TYR A 52 -11.21 6.03 1.27
N PRO A 53 -12.43 5.45 1.24
CA PRO A 53 -13.01 4.78 0.07
C PRO A 53 -13.22 5.72 -1.12
N GLU A 54 -13.13 7.03 -0.92
CA GLU A 54 -13.19 8.03 -1.97
C GLU A 54 -11.93 8.12 -2.83
N TYR A 55 -10.86 7.43 -2.44
CA TYR A 55 -9.61 7.35 -3.20
C TYR A 55 -9.39 5.93 -3.73
N ASN A 56 -9.15 5.84 -5.03
CA ASN A 56 -8.83 4.59 -5.73
C ASN A 56 -7.34 4.48 -5.97
N LEU A 57 -6.78 3.33 -5.58
CA LEU A 57 -5.42 2.92 -5.90
C LEU A 57 -5.43 2.29 -7.29
N MET A 58 -4.55 2.77 -8.15
CA MET A 58 -4.43 2.28 -9.52
C MET A 58 -3.05 1.75 -9.81
N ALA A 59 -3.00 0.81 -10.74
CA ALA A 59 -1.77 0.24 -11.27
C ALA A 59 -1.83 0.23 -12.80
N ASP A 60 -0.67 0.08 -13.42
CA ASP A 60 -0.60 -0.22 -14.86
C ASP A 60 -1.20 -1.61 -15.11
N VAL A 61 -1.91 -1.80 -16.22
CA VAL A 61 -2.56 -3.08 -16.54
C VAL A 61 -1.55 -4.25 -16.57
N ALA A 62 -0.30 -3.99 -16.93
CA ALA A 62 0.80 -4.95 -16.93
C ALA A 62 1.49 -5.13 -15.56
N GLY A 63 1.16 -4.32 -14.55
CA GLY A 63 1.90 -4.22 -13.29
C GLY A 63 1.56 -5.27 -12.21
N GLY A 64 0.74 -6.27 -12.52
CA GLY A 64 0.34 -7.31 -11.56
C GLY A 64 1.21 -8.57 -11.65
N ASP A 65 1.91 -8.92 -10.57
CA ASP A 65 2.72 -10.14 -10.45
C ASP A 65 1.88 -11.30 -9.87
N SER A 66 1.74 -12.39 -10.63
CA SER A 66 1.02 -13.60 -10.20
C SER A 66 1.90 -14.63 -9.47
N ASN A 67 3.22 -14.49 -9.58
CA ASN A 67 4.21 -15.42 -9.05
C ASN A 67 4.51 -15.15 -7.58
N ILE A 68 4.56 -13.87 -7.19
CA ILE A 68 4.75 -13.47 -5.80
C ILE A 68 3.45 -13.66 -5.03
N GLN A 69 3.52 -14.44 -3.95
CA GLN A 69 2.45 -14.58 -2.98
C GLN A 69 2.93 -14.05 -1.64
N LEU A 70 2.21 -13.04 -1.14
CA LEU A 70 2.40 -12.47 0.19
C LEU A 70 1.31 -12.99 1.12
N THR A 71 1.72 -13.38 2.32
CA THR A 71 0.82 -13.67 3.45
C THR A 71 1.28 -12.91 4.68
N THR A 72 0.31 -12.43 5.43
CA THR A 72 0.55 -11.82 6.73
C THR A 72 1.03 -12.91 7.71
N PRO A 73 2.08 -12.67 8.51
CA PRO A 73 2.51 -13.63 9.53
C PRO A 73 1.39 -13.91 10.54
N ASP A 74 1.36 -15.14 11.06
CA ASP A 74 0.31 -15.57 11.98
C ASP A 74 0.32 -14.75 13.27
N GLU A 75 1.50 -14.36 13.78
CA GLU A 75 1.63 -13.49 14.95
C GLU A 75 0.96 -12.11 14.81
N VAL A 76 0.75 -11.64 13.57
CA VAL A 76 0.08 -10.37 13.25
C VAL A 76 -1.44 -10.55 13.12
N LEU A 77 -1.90 -11.73 12.68
CA LEU A 77 -3.31 -12.02 12.44
C LEU A 77 -4.12 -12.21 13.73
N GLU A 78 -3.48 -12.52 14.86
CA GLU A 78 -4.15 -12.77 16.14
C GLU A 78 -4.78 -11.53 16.79
N GLY A 79 -4.71 -10.34 16.19
CA GLY A 79 -5.23 -9.12 16.82
C GLY A 79 -5.73 -7.99 15.93
N MET A 80 -5.57 -8.04 14.60
CA MET A 80 -5.94 -6.89 13.74
C MET A 80 -6.43 -7.25 12.33
N PRO A 81 -7.39 -6.47 11.79
CA PRO A 81 -7.71 -6.51 10.37
C PRO A 81 -6.51 -6.01 9.54
N THR A 82 -6.18 -6.73 8.48
CA THR A 82 -5.13 -6.33 7.53
C THR A 82 -5.74 -5.56 6.37
N THR A 83 -4.99 -4.61 5.82
CA THR A 83 -5.49 -3.73 4.74
C THR A 83 -5.34 -4.31 3.35
N GLY A 84 -4.63 -5.43 3.19
CA GLY A 84 -4.23 -5.98 1.88
C GLY A 84 -3.23 -5.11 1.12
N LEU A 85 -2.75 -4.01 1.73
CA LEU A 85 -1.66 -3.17 1.21
C LEU A 85 -0.31 -3.60 1.78
N TYR A 86 0.73 -3.44 0.97
CA TYR A 86 2.10 -3.77 1.33
C TYR A 86 3.05 -2.65 0.91
N ILE A 87 4.04 -2.34 1.73
CA ILE A 87 5.16 -1.48 1.35
C ILE A 87 6.38 -2.37 1.11
N TYR A 88 6.95 -2.32 -0.09
CA TYR A 88 8.24 -2.93 -0.37
C TYR A 88 9.34 -1.94 0.01
N SER A 89 10.19 -2.29 0.96
CA SER A 89 11.30 -1.47 1.44
C SER A 89 12.47 -2.37 1.80
N MET A 90 13.71 -1.92 1.52
CA MET A 90 14.93 -2.64 1.91
C MET A 90 14.93 -4.13 1.50
N GLY A 91 14.35 -4.46 0.34
CA GLY A 91 14.29 -5.83 -0.17
C GLY A 91 13.16 -6.70 0.39
N LYS A 92 12.30 -6.16 1.26
CA LYS A 92 11.24 -6.91 1.98
C LYS A 92 9.88 -6.24 1.81
N TYR A 93 8.81 -7.04 1.91
CA TYR A 93 7.44 -6.54 1.95
C TYR A 93 6.98 -6.42 3.40
N PHE A 94 6.37 -5.29 3.76
CA PHE A 94 5.77 -5.05 5.06
C PHE A 94 4.26 -4.84 4.90
N GLN A 95 3.46 -5.55 5.68
CA GLN A 95 2.00 -5.43 5.63
C GLN A 95 1.58 -4.11 6.28
N VAL A 96 0.82 -3.30 5.56
CA VAL A 96 0.23 -2.06 6.12
C VAL A 96 -0.91 -2.45 7.07
N ALA A 97 -0.82 -1.97 8.31
CA ALA A 97 -1.82 -2.11 9.36
C ALA A 97 -2.96 -1.09 9.18
N PHE A 98 -2.62 0.17 8.92
CA PHE A 98 -3.59 1.22 8.63
C PHE A 98 -2.95 2.42 7.91
N VAL A 99 -3.80 3.35 7.47
CA VAL A 99 -3.41 4.61 6.82
C VAL A 99 -3.97 5.77 7.63
N SER A 100 -3.18 6.84 7.82
CA SER A 100 -3.63 8.11 8.43
C SER A 100 -3.39 9.29 7.48
N ARG A 101 -4.02 10.44 7.75
CA ARG A 101 -3.82 11.70 7.00
C ARG A 101 -2.90 12.71 7.70
N ASP A 102 -2.55 12.40 8.94
CA ASP A 102 -1.60 13.16 9.72
C ASP A 102 -0.82 12.19 10.63
N PRO A 103 0.43 12.51 11.01
CA PRO A 103 1.23 11.64 11.85
C PRO A 103 0.65 11.48 13.27
N GLU A 104 0.06 12.55 13.83
CA GLU A 104 -0.41 12.55 15.23
C GLU A 104 -1.56 11.56 15.46
N SER A 105 -2.52 11.50 14.53
CA SER A 105 -3.62 10.53 14.57
C SER A 105 -3.12 9.10 14.40
N GLY A 106 -2.05 8.91 13.62
CA GLY A 106 -1.37 7.63 13.50
C GLY A 106 -0.70 7.20 14.81
N ASP A 107 0.10 8.07 15.42
CA ASP A 107 0.75 7.81 16.72
C ASP A 107 -0.26 7.52 17.83
N ARG A 108 -1.40 8.23 17.84
CA ARG A 108 -2.48 7.95 18.79
C ARG A 108 -3.03 6.55 18.56
N ARG A 109 -3.34 6.21 17.32
CA ARG A 109 -3.85 4.88 16.97
C ARG A 109 -2.87 3.78 17.35
N VAL A 110 -1.58 3.92 17.06
CA VAL A 110 -0.53 2.93 17.45
C VAL A 110 -0.54 2.68 18.97
N ARG A 111 -0.68 3.73 19.79
CA ARG A 111 -0.75 3.59 21.25
C ARG A 111 -1.98 2.82 21.74
N ASP A 112 -3.07 2.90 20.98
CA ASP A 112 -4.33 2.20 21.29
C ASP A 112 -4.35 0.75 20.77
N LEU A 113 -3.33 0.34 20.01
CA LEU A 113 -3.24 -1.03 19.49
C LEU A 113 -2.74 -2.01 20.56
N PRO A 114 -3.32 -3.22 20.63
CA PRO A 114 -2.85 -4.27 21.56
C PRO A 114 -1.44 -4.77 21.24
N GLN A 115 -0.98 -4.61 20.00
CA GLN A 115 0.37 -4.96 19.57
C GLN A 115 1.16 -3.69 19.24
N GLN A 116 2.33 -3.53 19.86
CA GLN A 116 3.22 -2.36 19.71
C GLN A 116 4.21 -2.49 18.55
N ASN A 117 3.97 -3.42 17.62
CA ASN A 117 4.85 -3.75 16.52
C ASN A 117 4.48 -3.00 15.22
N VAL A 118 3.83 -1.84 15.35
CA VAL A 118 3.41 -1.02 14.20
C VAL A 118 4.17 0.30 14.22
N GLY A 119 4.77 0.64 13.07
CA GLY A 119 5.51 1.89 12.88
C GLY A 119 5.17 2.58 11.56
N LEU A 120 5.41 3.88 11.51
CA LEU A 120 5.35 4.66 10.27
C LEU A 120 6.47 4.19 9.34
N ILE A 121 6.12 3.65 8.17
CA ILE A 121 7.11 3.14 7.20
C ILE A 121 7.34 4.09 6.05
N ASP A 122 6.29 4.78 5.62
CA ASP A 122 6.35 5.70 4.48
C ASP A 122 5.21 6.71 4.57
N SER A 123 5.43 7.87 3.97
CA SER A 123 4.40 8.89 3.74
C SER A 123 4.35 9.20 2.26
N THR A 124 3.21 9.64 1.76
CA THR A 124 3.08 9.89 0.34
C THR A 124 3.89 11.11 -0.12
N ASP A 125 5.05 10.87 -0.74
CA ASP A 125 5.77 11.85 -1.57
C ASP A 125 5.42 11.74 -3.07
N TYR A 126 4.50 10.83 -3.41
CA TYR A 126 4.01 10.62 -4.78
C TYR A 126 3.61 11.95 -5.43
N PRO A 127 3.58 12.08 -6.78
CA PRO A 127 2.99 13.23 -7.49
C PRO A 127 1.45 13.33 -7.29
N LEU A 128 1.02 13.35 -6.03
CA LEU A 128 -0.29 13.63 -5.46
C LEU A 128 -0.48 15.14 -5.22
N GLN A 129 0.49 15.96 -5.60
CA GLN A 129 0.56 17.41 -5.34
C GLN A 129 -0.44 18.24 -6.17
N LYS A 130 -1.72 17.87 -6.17
CA LYS A 130 -2.81 18.79 -6.53
C LYS A 130 -3.84 19.00 -5.43
N ALA A 131 -3.79 18.25 -4.32
CA ALA A 131 -4.81 18.32 -3.28
C ALA A 131 -4.32 18.74 -1.88
N GLY A 132 -3.00 18.88 -1.65
CA GLY A 132 -2.47 19.19 -0.30
C GLY A 132 -2.79 18.10 0.74
N LEU A 133 -2.99 16.85 0.28
CA LEU A 133 -3.29 15.71 1.13
C LEU A 133 -2.09 14.77 1.15
N GLU A 134 -1.69 14.41 2.37
CA GLU A 134 -0.64 13.43 2.65
C GLU A 134 -1.29 12.19 3.28
N PHE A 135 -0.86 11.00 2.87
CA PHE A 135 -1.23 9.75 3.50
C PHE A 135 0.02 9.13 4.13
N HIS A 136 -0.13 8.67 5.36
CA HIS A 136 0.91 8.01 6.12
C HIS A 136 0.58 6.54 6.26
N PHE A 137 1.51 5.67 5.86
CA PHE A 137 1.35 4.22 5.88
C PHE A 137 2.01 3.67 7.13
N TRP A 138 1.22 3.05 8.00
CA TRP A 138 1.68 2.42 9.22
C TRP A 138 1.68 0.92 9.01
N ALA A 139 2.83 0.29 9.14
CA ALA A 139 3.04 -1.11 8.83
C ALA A 139 3.55 -1.90 10.04
N PHE A 140 3.27 -3.20 10.04
CA PHE A 140 3.87 -4.11 11.00
C PHE A 140 5.38 -4.19 10.74
N ASP A 141 6.18 -4.18 11.80
CA ASP A 141 7.65 -4.27 11.74
C ASP A 141 8.13 -5.66 11.28
N THR A 142 7.30 -6.69 11.44
CA THR A 142 7.50 -8.02 10.89
C THR A 142 7.22 -8.03 9.38
N PRO A 143 8.19 -8.43 8.54
CA PRO A 143 7.97 -8.61 7.11
C PRO A 143 6.89 -9.65 6.80
N ALA A 144 6.15 -9.44 5.71
CA ALA A 144 5.25 -10.44 5.16
C ALA A 144 6.02 -11.67 4.67
N ASN A 145 5.42 -12.84 4.84
CA ASN A 145 5.94 -14.08 4.27
C ASN A 145 5.82 -14.02 2.75
N GLN A 146 6.94 -14.22 2.06
CA GLN A 146 7.00 -14.21 0.59
C GLN A 146 7.28 -15.61 0.06
N THR A 147 6.43 -16.08 -0.85
CA THR A 147 6.67 -17.30 -1.62
C THR A 147 6.56 -17.02 -3.11
N THR A 148 7.36 -17.73 -3.92
CA THR A 148 7.31 -17.66 -5.38
C THR A 148 6.74 -18.95 -5.93
N LYS A 149 5.68 -18.86 -6.74
CA LYS A 149 5.20 -20.03 -7.51
C LYS A 149 6.31 -20.49 -8.44
N LYS A 150 6.69 -21.77 -8.36
CA LYS A 150 7.55 -22.38 -9.38
C LYS A 150 6.74 -22.46 -10.67
N THR A 151 7.22 -21.79 -11.72
CA THR A 151 6.70 -22.00 -13.07
C THR A 151 7.06 -23.43 -13.46
N GLN A 152 6.05 -24.29 -13.65
CA GLN A 152 6.21 -25.63 -14.23
C GLN A 152 6.25 -25.51 -15.75
#